data_AF-A0A957B7C8-F1
#
_entry.id   AF-A0A957B7C8-F1
#
_cell.length_a   1.000
_cell.length_b   1.000
_cell.length_c   1.000
_cell.angle_alpha   90.00
_cell.angle_beta   90.00
_cell.angle_gamma   90.00
#
_symmetry.space_group_name_H-M   'P 1'
#
loop_
_entity.id
_entity.type
_entity.pdbx_description
1 polymer ?
#
loop_
_entity_poly.entity_id
_entity_poly.type
_entity_poly.pdbx_seq_one_letter_code
_entity_poly.pdbx_strand_id
1 'polypeptide(L)'
;MDSMKMQPETNGMDRAQANQAELAQRIARAIRSDGGAEPLKGLRLFRSSRPTKLHSVSTPSFCVIAQGSKEVFLANESYQYDPAHYLLYTAELPILVQITDASPEQPYLSLSLDLDSVLVGSVLVEAGQPSRRRHADVRAINVSALDGDLLDAVVRLVRLLDTPSEARFMAPLITREI
;
A
#
# COMPACT_ATOMS: atom_id res chain seq x y z
N MET A 1 -35.17 21.24 23.18
CA MET A 1 -33.75 21.27 23.56
C MET A 1 -33.32 19.85 23.88
N ASP A 2 -32.14 19.49 23.39
CA ASP A 2 -31.35 18.30 23.70
C ASP A 2 -31.81 16.92 23.22
N SER A 3 -31.21 16.47 22.11
CA SER A 3 -30.16 15.46 22.15
C SER A 3 -29.73 15.08 20.74
N MET A 4 -28.82 15.86 20.15
CA MET A 4 -28.10 15.48 18.94
C MET A 4 -26.89 14.65 19.36
N LYS A 5 -27.02 13.32 19.38
CA LYS A 5 -25.88 12.41 19.55
C LYS A 5 -25.03 12.44 18.27
N MET A 6 -24.07 13.35 18.22
CA MET A 6 -22.91 13.24 17.34
C MET A 6 -21.87 12.33 18.01
N GLN A 7 -21.94 11.02 17.76
CA GLN A 7 -20.82 10.10 17.95
C GLN A 7 -20.79 9.03 16.84
N PRO A 8 -20.20 9.33 15.67
CA PRO A 8 -19.66 8.27 14.80
C PRO A 8 -18.15 8.38 14.49
N GLU A 9 -17.52 9.55 14.70
CA GLU A 9 -16.18 9.83 14.18
C GLU A 9 -15.04 9.19 15.00
N THR A 10 -15.21 9.03 16.31
CA THR A 10 -14.19 8.45 17.20
C THR A 10 -13.93 6.96 16.95
N ASN A 11 -14.96 6.19 16.59
CA ASN A 11 -14.83 4.74 16.40
C ASN A 11 -14.08 4.37 15.10
N GLY A 12 -14.15 5.23 14.07
CA GLY A 12 -13.45 5.03 12.80
C GLY A 12 -11.94 5.29 12.89
N MET A 13 -11.55 6.35 13.60
CA MET A 13 -10.13 6.68 13.82
C MET A 13 -9.42 5.63 14.66
N ASP A 14 -10.08 5.11 15.71
CA ASP A 14 -9.54 4.04 16.55
C ASP A 14 -9.29 2.75 15.75
N ARG A 15 -10.19 2.40 14.83
CA ARG A 15 -10.04 1.22 13.97
C ARG A 15 -8.93 1.38 12.94
N ALA A 16 -8.81 2.54 12.30
CA ALA A 16 -7.74 2.82 11.34
C ALA A 16 -6.36 2.74 12.02
N GLN A 17 -6.23 3.35 13.21
CA GLN A 17 -5.01 3.29 14.00
C GLN A 17 -4.64 1.84 14.41
N ALA A 18 -5.63 1.05 14.83
CA ALA A 18 -5.44 -0.37 15.15
C ALA A 18 -5.00 -1.18 13.93
N ASN A 19 -5.65 -0.98 12.78
CA ASN A 19 -5.30 -1.64 11.53
C ASN A 19 -3.88 -1.28 11.08
N GLN A 20 -3.47 -0.02 11.22
CA GLN A 20 -2.13 0.43 10.87
C GLN A 20 -1.07 -0.20 11.79
N ALA A 21 -1.33 -0.27 13.10
CA ALA A 21 -0.45 -0.94 14.06
C ALA A 21 -0.33 -2.45 13.77
N GLU A 22 -1.45 -3.10 13.43
CA GLU A 22 -1.46 -4.51 13.04
C GLU A 22 -0.67 -4.74 11.75
N LEU A 23 -0.83 -3.87 10.75
CA LEU A 23 -0.10 -3.94 9.48
C LEU A 23 1.41 -3.91 9.73
N ALA A 24 1.89 -2.93 10.50
CA ALA A 24 3.30 -2.81 10.85
C ALA A 24 3.81 -4.04 11.60
N GLN A 25 3.05 -4.53 12.58
CA GLN A 25 3.40 -5.71 13.36
C GLN A 25 3.55 -6.97 12.48
N ARG A 26 2.61 -7.18 11.54
CA ARG A 26 2.63 -8.36 10.67
C ARG A 26 3.78 -8.32 9.68
N ILE A 27 4.03 -7.16 9.05
CA ILE A 27 5.17 -7.00 8.13
C ILE A 27 6.48 -7.23 8.89
N ALA A 28 6.65 -6.63 10.08
CA ALA A 28 7.84 -6.81 10.90
C ALA A 28 8.11 -8.27 11.29
N ARG A 29 7.04 -9.07 11.51
CA ARG A 29 7.15 -10.51 11.79
C ARG A 29 7.52 -11.33 10.55
N ALA A 30 6.95 -10.96 9.40
CA ALA A 30 7.16 -11.66 8.13
C ALA A 30 8.57 -11.43 7.54
N ILE A 31 9.14 -10.22 7.71
CA ILE A 31 10.49 -9.89 7.24
C ILE A 31 11.36 -9.34 8.39
N ARG A 32 12.26 -10.18 8.89
CA ARG A 32 13.09 -9.88 10.08
C ARG A 32 14.38 -9.13 9.78
N SER A 33 14.86 -9.16 8.55
CA SER A 33 16.08 -8.51 8.09
C SER A 33 15.78 -7.49 7.00
N ASP A 34 16.63 -6.46 6.87
CA ASP A 34 16.51 -5.48 5.79
C ASP A 34 16.54 -6.16 4.41
N GLY A 35 15.78 -5.60 3.47
CA GLY A 35 15.59 -6.14 2.12
C GLY A 35 14.13 -6.35 1.76
N GLY A 36 13.91 -7.07 0.66
CA GLY A 36 12.58 -7.39 0.15
C GLY A 36 12.28 -8.88 0.19
N ALA A 37 10.99 -9.23 0.31
CA ALA A 37 10.49 -10.60 0.21
C ALA A 37 9.12 -10.61 -0.48
N GLU A 38 8.78 -11.69 -1.17
CA GLU A 38 7.47 -11.89 -1.80
C GLU A 38 6.78 -13.12 -1.17
N PRO A 39 6.10 -12.96 -0.02
CA PRO A 39 5.52 -14.10 0.68
C PRO A 39 4.23 -14.62 0.03
N LEU A 40 3.52 -13.80 -0.75
CA LEU A 40 2.39 -14.19 -1.59
C LEU A 40 2.62 -13.64 -2.99
N LYS A 41 2.15 -14.35 -4.01
CA LYS A 41 2.30 -13.92 -5.40
C LYS A 41 1.76 -12.49 -5.59
N GLY A 42 2.61 -11.61 -6.09
CA GLY A 42 2.29 -10.20 -6.34
C GLY A 42 2.31 -9.30 -5.11
N LEU A 43 2.43 -9.86 -3.90
CA LEU A 43 2.59 -9.09 -2.65
C LEU A 43 4.05 -9.10 -2.23
N ARG A 44 4.73 -7.97 -2.40
CA ARG A 44 6.10 -7.78 -1.89
C ARG A 44 6.07 -6.98 -0.60
N LEU A 45 6.91 -7.39 0.35
CA LEU A 45 7.21 -6.68 1.59
C LEU A 45 8.62 -6.11 1.49
N PHE A 46 8.84 -4.97 2.14
CA PHE A 46 10.16 -4.37 2.21
C PHE A 46 10.45 -3.81 3.61
N ARG A 47 11.69 -3.99 4.05
CA ARG A 47 12.21 -3.49 5.32
C ARG A 47 13.52 -2.73 5.11
N SER A 48 13.65 -1.60 5.79
CA SER A 48 14.95 -0.91 5.96
C SER A 48 15.08 -0.39 7.38
N SER A 49 16.18 -0.71 8.06
CA SER A 49 16.45 -0.27 9.43
C SER A 49 17.30 1.01 9.49
N ARG A 50 17.42 1.72 8.36
CA ARG A 50 18.13 3.00 8.23
C ARG A 50 17.62 3.80 7.02
N PRO A 51 17.79 5.13 7.00
CA PRO A 51 17.53 5.93 5.81
C PRO A 51 18.39 5.42 4.66
N THR A 52 17.76 5.25 3.50
CA THR A 52 18.40 4.61 2.34
C THR A 52 17.97 5.32 1.08
N LYS A 53 18.91 5.46 0.14
CA LYS A 53 18.68 6.06 -1.16
C LYS A 53 19.11 5.09 -2.26
N LEU A 54 18.21 4.76 -3.18
CA LEU A 54 18.49 3.83 -4.27
C LEU A 54 17.80 4.24 -5.58
N HIS A 55 18.45 3.91 -6.69
CA HIS A 55 17.83 3.96 -8.02
C HIS A 55 17.14 2.62 -8.29
N SER A 56 15.93 2.69 -8.85
CA SER A 56 15.14 1.50 -9.22
C SER A 56 14.31 1.79 -10.46
N VAL A 57 13.76 0.75 -11.06
CA VAL A 57 12.65 0.87 -12.01
C VAL A 57 11.37 0.51 -11.26
N SER A 58 10.35 1.36 -11.32
CA SER A 58 9.03 1.04 -10.77
C SER A 58 8.39 -0.09 -11.57
N THR A 59 7.52 -0.86 -10.92
CA THR A 59 6.59 -1.76 -11.62
C THR A 59 5.16 -1.31 -11.27
N PRO A 60 4.18 -1.51 -12.17
CA PRO A 60 2.79 -1.17 -11.87
C PRO A 60 2.33 -1.83 -10.58
N SER A 61 2.06 -1.02 -9.55
CA SER A 61 1.82 -1.51 -8.20
C SER A 61 1.10 -0.50 -7.32
N PHE A 62 0.33 -1.02 -6.37
CA PHE A 62 -0.28 -0.32 -5.25
C PHE A 62 0.63 -0.47 -4.02
N CYS A 63 1.11 0.65 -3.47
CA CYS A 63 2.13 0.67 -2.43
C CYS A 63 1.61 1.34 -1.15
N VAL A 64 1.79 0.68 -0.01
CA VAL A 64 1.40 1.18 1.31
C VAL A 64 2.59 1.14 2.27
N ILE A 65 2.77 2.20 3.05
CA ILE A 65 3.77 2.25 4.12
C ILE A 65 3.06 1.91 5.42
N ALA A 66 3.58 0.93 6.16
CA ALA A 66 3.06 0.58 7.48
C ALA A 66 3.77 1.36 8.59
N GLN A 67 5.07 1.64 8.40
CA GLN A 67 5.90 2.37 9.35
C GLN A 67 7.03 3.12 8.63
N GLY A 68 7.34 4.33 9.12
CA GLY A 68 8.33 5.23 8.50
C GLY A 68 7.73 6.06 7.37
N SER A 69 8.57 6.65 6.54
CA SER A 69 8.15 7.45 5.38
C SER A 69 9.20 7.34 4.27
N LYS A 70 8.79 7.66 3.03
CA LYS A 70 9.74 7.79 1.92
C LYS A 70 9.31 8.87 0.92
N GLU A 71 10.29 9.31 0.15
CA GLU A 71 10.13 10.18 -1.00
C GLU A 71 10.56 9.43 -2.28
N VAL A 72 9.76 9.60 -3.34
CA VAL A 72 10.02 9.04 -4.67
C VAL A 72 10.22 10.19 -5.64
N PHE A 73 11.30 10.16 -6.40
CA PHE A 73 11.60 11.16 -7.42
C PHE A 73 11.47 10.55 -8.82
N LEU A 74 10.78 11.26 -9.69
CA LEU A 74 10.67 10.97 -11.12
C LEU A 74 10.98 12.26 -11.90
N ALA A 75 12.08 12.26 -12.63
CA ALA A 75 12.59 13.46 -13.30
C ALA A 75 12.67 14.67 -12.34
N ASN A 76 11.80 15.67 -12.51
CA ASN A 76 11.77 16.89 -11.72
C ASN A 76 10.64 16.91 -10.67
N GLU A 77 9.88 15.83 -10.55
CA GLU A 77 8.80 15.68 -9.59
C GLU A 77 9.24 14.85 -8.39
N SER A 78 8.75 15.22 -7.20
CA SER A 78 8.91 14.43 -5.99
C SER A 78 7.56 14.09 -5.36
N TYR A 79 7.47 12.89 -4.81
CA TYR A 79 6.27 12.31 -4.24
C TYR A 79 6.62 11.76 -2.86
N GLN A 80 6.31 12.53 -1.83
CA GLN A 80 6.43 12.08 -0.44
C GLN A 80 5.13 11.44 0.00
N TYR A 81 5.23 10.32 0.71
CA TYR A 81 4.07 9.71 1.36
C TYR A 81 4.48 8.93 2.60
N ASP A 82 3.51 8.76 3.48
CA ASP A 82 3.63 8.19 4.81
C ASP A 82 2.50 7.16 5.01
N PRO A 83 2.32 6.59 6.21
CA PRO A 83 1.28 5.58 6.43
C PRO A 83 -0.17 6.05 6.26
N ALA A 84 -0.43 7.36 6.19
CA ALA A 84 -1.77 7.90 5.92
C ALA A 84 -2.09 7.94 4.43
N HIS A 85 -1.16 7.51 3.57
CA HIS A 85 -1.26 7.61 2.13
C HIS A 85 -0.83 6.31 1.44
N TYR A 86 -1.33 6.08 0.24
CA TYR A 86 -0.83 5.06 -0.67
C TYR A 86 -0.25 5.71 -1.93
N LEU A 87 0.62 4.98 -2.61
CA LEU A 87 1.21 5.37 -3.88
C LEU A 87 0.84 4.35 -4.96
N LEU A 88 0.42 4.83 -6.13
CA LEU A 88 0.23 4.02 -7.33
C LEU A 88 1.35 4.27 -8.33
N TYR A 89 1.97 3.19 -8.79
CA TYR A 89 2.72 3.17 -10.04
C TYR A 89 1.83 2.58 -11.13
N THR A 90 1.69 3.25 -12.26
CA THR A 90 0.90 2.77 -13.41
C THR A 90 1.75 2.42 -14.62
N ALA A 91 3.06 2.65 -14.55
CA ALA A 91 4.04 2.36 -15.60
C ALA A 91 5.41 1.99 -15.02
N GLU A 92 6.23 1.36 -15.86
CA GLU A 92 7.64 1.09 -15.55
C GLU A 92 8.50 2.31 -15.85
N LEU A 93 9.04 2.94 -14.81
CA LEU A 93 9.81 4.18 -14.93
C LEU A 93 11.06 4.16 -14.06
N PRO A 94 12.16 4.76 -14.52
CA PRO A 94 13.34 4.97 -13.69
C PRO A 94 12.99 5.98 -12.59
N ILE A 95 13.14 5.56 -11.35
CA ILE A 95 12.87 6.35 -10.16
C ILE A 95 14.06 6.35 -9.22
N LEU A 96 14.11 7.38 -8.39
CA LEU A 96 14.97 7.43 -7.22
C LEU A 96 14.09 7.34 -5.98
N VAL A 97 14.36 6.38 -5.11
CA VAL A 97 13.65 6.19 -3.86
C VAL A 97 14.54 6.61 -2.71
N GLN A 98 14.01 7.43 -1.81
CA GLN A 98 14.67 7.87 -0.59
C GLN A 98 13.79 7.55 0.61
N ILE A 99 14.17 6.52 1.37
CA ILE A 99 13.59 6.23 2.68
C ILE A 99 14.13 7.27 3.65
N THR A 100 13.24 8.05 4.24
CA THR A 100 13.55 9.22 5.07
C THR A 100 13.53 8.86 6.56
N ASP A 101 12.47 8.18 7.01
CA ASP A 101 12.30 7.82 8.43
C ASP A 101 12.47 6.33 8.65
N ALA A 102 13.62 5.93 9.20
CA ALA A 102 13.93 4.55 9.58
C ALA A 102 15.07 4.47 10.60
N SER A 103 14.94 3.60 11.61
CA SER A 103 16.00 3.23 12.54
C SER A 103 15.95 1.72 12.86
N PRO A 104 16.94 1.16 13.58
CA PRO A 104 16.88 -0.22 14.05
C PRO A 104 15.67 -0.50 14.96
N GLU A 105 15.28 0.46 15.79
CA GLU A 105 14.16 0.38 16.72
C GLU A 105 12.81 0.63 16.02
N GLN A 106 12.81 1.50 15.01
CA GLN A 106 11.66 1.81 14.18
C GLN A 106 12.00 1.71 12.69
N PRO A 107 12.07 0.48 12.14
CA PRO A 107 12.41 0.29 10.74
C PRO A 107 11.33 0.85 9.82
N TYR A 108 11.71 1.27 8.62
CA TYR A 108 10.76 1.46 7.53
C TYR A 108 10.19 0.10 7.12
N LEU A 109 8.86 0.02 7.03
CA LEU A 109 8.11 -1.17 6.66
C LEU A 109 7.06 -0.80 5.62
N SER A 110 7.04 -1.51 4.51
CA SER A 110 6.04 -1.29 3.46
C SER A 110 5.66 -2.56 2.74
N LEU A 111 4.55 -2.49 2.02
CA LEU A 111 4.16 -3.47 1.03
C LEU A 111 3.94 -2.82 -0.34
N SER A 112 4.09 -3.62 -1.38
CA SER A 112 3.61 -3.31 -2.73
C SER A 112 2.84 -4.51 -3.26
N LEU A 113 1.64 -4.26 -3.78
CA LEU A 113 0.81 -5.22 -4.48
C LEU A 113 0.88 -4.95 -5.98
N ASP A 114 1.18 -5.96 -6.79
CA ASP A 114 1.22 -5.81 -8.24
C ASP A 114 -0.16 -5.48 -8.81
N LEU A 115 -0.18 -4.51 -9.72
CA LEU A 115 -1.39 -4.14 -10.46
C LEU A 115 -1.41 -4.89 -11.79
N ASP A 116 -2.04 -6.05 -11.78
CA ASP A 116 -2.30 -6.82 -12.99
C ASP A 116 -3.32 -6.08 -13.87
N SER A 117 -2.92 -5.72 -15.09
CA SER A 117 -3.76 -4.93 -16.00
C SER A 117 -5.03 -5.67 -16.45
N VAL A 118 -5.01 -7.00 -16.49
CA VAL A 118 -6.19 -7.83 -16.80
C VAL A 118 -7.16 -7.80 -15.63
N LEU A 119 -6.65 -7.95 -14.40
CA LEU A 119 -7.46 -7.87 -13.19
C LEU A 119 -8.11 -6.49 -13.07
N VAL A 120 -7.31 -5.41 -13.14
CA VAL A 120 -7.80 -4.03 -13.07
C VAL A 120 -8.85 -3.77 -14.15
N GLY A 121 -8.59 -4.19 -15.39
CA GLY A 121 -9.54 -4.06 -16.49
C GLY A 121 -10.88 -4.77 -16.20
N SER A 122 -10.82 -5.99 -15.66
CA SER A 122 -12.03 -6.75 -15.31
C SER A 122 -12.86 -6.09 -14.21
N VAL A 123 -12.20 -5.53 -13.18
CA VAL A 123 -12.87 -4.84 -12.07
C VAL A 123 -13.56 -3.56 -12.57
N LEU A 124 -12.89 -2.77 -13.40
CA LEU A 124 -13.46 -1.55 -13.97
C LEU A 124 -14.71 -1.82 -14.81
N VAL A 125 -14.70 -2.90 -15.60
CA VAL A 125 -15.86 -3.32 -16.40
C VAL A 125 -17.03 -3.72 -15.51
N GLU A 126 -16.79 -4.55 -14.47
CA GLU A 126 -17.85 -4.98 -13.54
C GLU A 126 -18.40 -3.83 -12.70
N ALA A 127 -17.56 -2.86 -12.33
CA ALA A 127 -17.96 -1.65 -11.62
C ALA A 127 -18.76 -0.66 -12.49
N GLY A 128 -19.00 -0.97 -13.77
CA GLY A 128 -19.72 -0.08 -14.68
C GLY A 128 -18.95 1.20 -14.99
N GLN A 129 -17.61 1.17 -14.88
CA GLN A 129 -16.71 2.26 -15.20
C GLN A 129 -15.99 1.95 -16.52
N PRO A 130 -16.68 2.02 -17.68
CA PRO A 130 -16.03 1.78 -18.96
C PRO A 130 -14.89 2.80 -19.11
N SER A 131 -13.71 2.31 -19.47
CA SER A 131 -12.47 3.09 -19.59
C SER A 131 -12.73 4.41 -20.33
N ARG A 132 -12.86 5.51 -19.59
CA ARG A 132 -12.92 6.85 -20.17
C ARG A 132 -11.52 7.15 -20.67
N ARG A 133 -11.31 7.03 -21.99
CA ARG A 133 -10.10 7.54 -22.66
C ARG A 133 -10.10 9.08 -22.59
N ARG A 134 -9.75 9.65 -21.44
CA ARG A 134 -9.22 11.01 -21.34
C ARG A 134 -7.71 10.88 -21.19
N HIS A 135 -7.01 10.89 -22.33
CA HIS A 135 -5.55 10.78 -22.42
C HIS A 135 -4.79 11.98 -21.81
N ALA A 136 -5.47 12.96 -21.23
CA ALA A 136 -4.86 14.24 -20.88
C ALA A 136 -4.22 14.32 -19.48
N ASP A 137 -4.49 13.38 -18.56
CA ASP A 137 -4.04 13.49 -17.15
C ASP A 137 -3.60 12.16 -16.51
N VAL A 138 -3.23 11.15 -17.31
CA VAL A 138 -2.74 9.88 -16.75
C VAL A 138 -1.33 10.08 -16.20
N ARG A 139 -1.22 10.24 -14.87
CA ARG A 139 0.08 10.28 -14.18
C ARG A 139 0.60 8.87 -13.95
N ALA A 140 1.90 8.71 -14.15
CA ALA A 140 2.57 7.44 -13.91
C ALA A 140 2.77 7.14 -12.42
N ILE A 141 2.79 8.18 -11.59
CA ILE A 141 2.86 8.13 -10.14
C ILE A 141 1.72 8.97 -9.57
N ASN A 142 0.99 8.42 -8.60
CA ASN A 142 -0.02 9.16 -7.86
C ASN A 142 0.06 8.83 -6.38
N VAL A 143 -0.09 9.84 -5.52
CA VAL A 143 -0.22 9.69 -4.07
C VAL A 143 -1.63 10.11 -3.67
N SER A 144 -2.30 9.29 -2.88
CA SER A 144 -3.67 9.52 -2.42
C SER A 144 -3.83 9.07 -0.96
N ALA A 145 -4.84 9.61 -0.27
CA ALA A 145 -5.12 9.25 1.11
C ALA A 145 -5.54 7.78 1.21
N LEU A 146 -5.01 7.07 2.21
CA LEU A 146 -5.39 5.70 2.51
C LEU A 146 -6.56 5.71 3.50
N ASP A 147 -7.76 5.45 2.99
CA ASP A 147 -8.93 5.35 3.85
C ASP A 147 -8.96 4.05 4.67
N GLY A 148 -9.83 4.02 5.68
CA GLY A 148 -9.91 2.91 6.63
C GLY A 148 -10.40 1.59 6.02
N ASP A 149 -11.22 1.64 4.98
CA ASP A 149 -11.78 0.44 4.34
C ASP A 149 -10.73 -0.22 3.44
N LEU A 150 -9.99 0.59 2.66
CA LEU A 150 -8.85 0.12 1.87
C LEU A 150 -7.73 -0.41 2.77
N LEU A 151 -7.43 0.28 3.88
CA LEU A 151 -6.48 -0.21 4.87
C LEU A 151 -6.93 -1.54 5.49
N ASP A 152 -8.23 -1.71 5.78
CA ASP A 152 -8.77 -2.97 6.29
C ASP A 152 -8.57 -4.12 5.29
N ALA A 153 -8.82 -3.88 4.00
CA ALA A 153 -8.56 -4.85 2.93
C ALA A 153 -7.08 -5.24 2.86
N VAL A 154 -6.18 -4.26 2.95
CA VAL A 154 -4.73 -4.50 2.99
C VAL A 154 -4.32 -5.33 4.21
N VAL A 155 -4.85 -5.03 5.40
CA VAL A 155 -4.58 -5.82 6.60
C VAL A 155 -5.10 -7.24 6.44
N ARG A 156 -6.30 -7.44 5.86
CA ARG A 156 -6.84 -8.78 5.58
C ARG A 156 -5.96 -9.57 4.61
N LEU A 157 -5.39 -8.93 3.59
CA LEU A 157 -4.43 -9.58 2.69
C LEU A 157 -3.17 -10.02 3.45
N VAL A 158 -2.62 -9.16 4.31
CA VAL A 158 -1.41 -9.46 5.10
C VAL A 158 -1.68 -10.48 6.24
N ARG A 159 -2.92 -10.62 6.71
CA ARG A 159 -3.33 -11.69 7.64
C ARG A 159 -3.11 -13.09 7.05
N LEU A 160 -3.23 -13.24 5.73
CA LEU A 160 -3.05 -14.52 5.04
C LEU A 160 -1.62 -15.07 5.11
N LEU A 161 -0.64 -14.25 5.53
CA LEU A 161 0.72 -14.71 5.80
C LEU A 161 0.77 -15.74 6.93
N ASP A 162 -0.18 -15.69 7.87
CA ASP A 162 -0.30 -16.65 8.97
C ASP A 162 -1.17 -17.87 8.59
N THR A 163 -1.93 -17.80 7.48
CA THR A 163 -2.81 -18.88 7.02
C THR A 163 -2.52 -19.31 5.56
N PRO A 164 -1.35 -19.91 5.26
CA PRO A 164 -0.96 -20.26 3.89
C PRO A 164 -1.96 -21.17 3.14
N SER A 165 -2.68 -22.03 3.86
CA SER A 165 -3.71 -22.91 3.30
C SER A 165 -4.89 -22.15 2.70
N GLU A 166 -5.26 -21.02 3.31
CA GLU A 166 -6.35 -20.16 2.87
C GLU A 166 -5.88 -19.16 1.81
N ALA A 167 -4.61 -18.76 1.89
CA ALA A 167 -4.03 -17.73 1.04
C ALA A 167 -4.24 -17.97 -0.46
N ARG A 168 -4.13 -19.23 -0.91
CA ARG A 168 -4.34 -19.59 -2.33
C ARG A 168 -5.72 -19.21 -2.84
N PHE A 169 -6.75 -19.32 -1.99
CA PHE A 169 -8.12 -19.01 -2.36
C PHE A 169 -8.48 -17.57 -2.04
N MET A 170 -8.03 -17.05 -0.89
CA MET A 170 -8.44 -15.75 -0.40
C MET A 170 -7.66 -14.58 -0.96
N ALA A 171 -6.36 -14.72 -1.23
CA ALA A 171 -5.54 -13.61 -1.71
C ALA A 171 -6.09 -13.01 -3.02
N PRO A 172 -6.46 -13.80 -4.05
CA PRO A 172 -7.02 -13.23 -5.29
C PRO A 172 -8.31 -12.44 -5.07
N LEU A 173 -9.16 -12.85 -4.12
CA LEU A 173 -10.43 -12.18 -3.83
C LEU A 173 -10.20 -10.84 -3.11
N ILE A 174 -9.30 -10.81 -2.14
CA ILE A 174 -8.93 -9.57 -1.44
C ILE A 174 -8.16 -8.63 -2.37
N THR A 175 -7.27 -9.16 -3.20
CA THR A 175 -6.55 -8.38 -4.23
C THR A 175 -7.50 -7.80 -5.29
N ARG A 176 -8.65 -8.41 -5.53
CA ARG A 176 -9.68 -7.85 -6.43
C ARG A 176 -10.48 -6.72 -5.77
N GLU A 177 -10.63 -6.78 -4.45
CA GLU A 177 -11.31 -5.74 -3.65
C GLU A 177 -10.46 -4.47 -3.54
N ILE A 178 -9.14 -4.64 -3.39
CA ILE A 178 -8.12 -3.58 -3.42
C ILE A 178 -7.99 -3.01 -4.84
#